data_AF-A0A147I2R6-F1
#
_entry.id   AF-A0A147I2R6-F1
#
_cell.length_a   1.000
_cell.length_b   1.000
_cell.length_c   1.000
_cell.angle_alpha   90.00
_cell.angle_beta   90.00
_cell.angle_gamma   90.00
#
_symmetry.space_group_name_H-M   'P 1'
#
loop_
_entity.id
_entity.type
_entity.pdbx_description
1 polymer ?
#
loop_
_entity_poly.entity_id
_entity_poly.type
_entity_poly.pdbx_seq_one_letter_code
_entity_poly.pdbx_strand_id
1 'polypeptide(L)'
;MIRLAHAAAALGIMLTLGSAGTCAADSGAKTIAASAPCRVTIPADLTQRPARWLGPCAKGAAEGLGVLRLGTGEPYQFFLGRMANGRPIQGVLKVNGSQVIPAYRFDAEGRGVNPDGNHPEQLTQVSRTGSAGASAVAARFAAAGNMGSAAYYHKLAQNYRFPPFE
;
A
#
# COMPACT_ATOMS: atom_id res chain seq x y z
N MET A 1 51.31 52.42 22.85
CA MET A 1 50.39 53.58 22.73
C MET A 1 48.98 53.02 22.51
N ILE A 2 47.91 53.44 23.18
CA ILE A 2 47.70 54.28 24.38
C ILE A 2 46.67 53.52 25.23
N ARG A 3 47.02 53.06 26.45
CA ARG A 3 46.70 53.68 27.75
C ARG A 3 45.22 54.08 27.97
N LEU A 4 44.59 53.41 28.95
CA LEU A 4 43.47 53.86 29.82
C LEU A 4 42.09 54.13 29.16
N ALA A 5 40.95 54.13 29.88
CA ALA A 5 40.55 53.50 31.16
C ALA A 5 39.02 53.64 31.40
N HIS A 6 38.45 52.69 32.15
CA HIS A 6 37.27 52.74 33.06
C HIS A 6 36.21 53.87 32.97
N ALA A 7 34.94 53.46 32.81
CA ALA A 7 33.79 53.80 33.65
C ALA A 7 32.53 53.07 33.11
N ALA A 8 31.42 52.81 33.81
CA ALA A 8 31.08 52.39 35.17
C ALA A 8 29.53 52.50 35.26
N ALA A 9 28.86 51.41 35.65
CA ALA A 9 27.53 51.33 36.29
C ALA A 9 26.26 51.99 35.68
N ALA A 10 25.27 51.15 35.36
CA ALA A 10 23.86 51.21 35.83
C ALA A 10 23.16 49.90 35.40
N LEU A 11 22.86 48.95 36.29
CA LEU A 11 21.67 48.87 37.15
C LEU A 11 20.34 48.82 36.36
N GLY A 12 19.74 47.63 36.29
CA GLY A 12 18.51 47.36 35.55
C GLY A 12 17.97 45.94 35.76
N ILE A 13 17.70 45.56 37.01
CA ILE A 13 17.02 44.29 37.33
C ILE A 13 15.55 44.44 36.97
N MET A 14 15.07 43.67 35.99
CA MET A 14 13.65 43.60 35.66
C MET A 14 13.16 42.16 35.80
N LEU A 15 12.51 41.85 36.93
CA LEU A 15 11.81 40.59 37.13
C LEU A 15 10.56 40.58 36.24
N THR A 16 10.56 39.75 35.19
CA THR A 16 9.34 39.36 34.49
C THR A 16 8.81 38.05 35.06
N LEU A 17 7.85 38.14 35.99
CA LEU A 17 6.98 37.01 36.32
C LEU A 17 6.08 36.73 35.10
N GLY A 18 6.56 35.87 34.20
CA GLY A 18 5.82 35.42 33.02
C GLY A 18 5.19 34.04 33.28
N SER A 19 3.87 34.02 33.41
CA SER A 19 3.01 32.87 33.69
C SER A 19 3.50 31.54 33.11
N ALA A 20 3.63 30.52 33.96
CA ALA A 20 3.72 29.13 33.52
C ALA A 20 2.40 28.72 32.86
N GLY A 21 2.30 28.93 31.54
CA GLY A 21 1.20 28.43 30.73
C GLY A 21 1.22 26.91 30.76
N THR A 22 0.32 26.32 31.54
CA THR A 22 0.05 24.89 31.46
C THR A 22 -0.54 24.59 30.09
N CYS A 23 0.31 24.15 29.17
CA CYS A 23 -0.11 23.49 27.95
C CYS A 23 -0.81 22.18 28.34
N ALA A 24 -2.09 22.28 28.68
CA ALA A 24 -3.01 21.16 28.73
C ALA A 24 -3.14 20.66 27.28
N ALA A 25 -2.21 19.80 26.88
CA ALA A 25 -2.27 19.06 25.64
C ALA A 25 -3.44 18.08 25.78
N ASP A 26 -4.63 18.56 25.42
CA ASP A 26 -5.86 17.78 25.34
C ASP A 26 -5.70 16.74 24.23
N SER A 27 -4.95 15.69 24.60
CA SER A 27 -4.62 14.55 23.77
C SER A 27 -5.81 13.62 23.75
N GLY A 28 -6.94 14.14 23.27
CA GLY A 28 -8.15 13.42 22.92
C GLY A 28 -7.85 12.48 21.76
N ALA A 29 -7.09 11.43 22.05
CA ALA A 29 -6.72 10.35 21.15
C ALA A 29 -8.02 9.64 20.75
N LYS A 30 -8.65 10.15 19.70
CA LYS A 30 -9.92 9.66 19.19
C LYS A 30 -9.71 8.21 18.75
N THR A 31 -10.17 7.27 19.57
CA THR A 31 -10.14 5.84 19.27
C THR A 31 -11.04 5.56 18.07
N ILE A 32 -10.49 5.70 16.86
CA ILE A 32 -11.16 5.30 15.63
C ILE A 32 -11.19 3.78 15.66
N ALA A 33 -12.39 3.20 15.80
CA ALA A 33 -12.58 1.77 15.76
C ALA A 33 -11.97 1.20 14.47
N ALA A 34 -11.08 0.21 14.61
CA ALA A 34 -10.45 -0.42 13.47
C ALA A 34 -11.52 -1.08 12.59
N SER A 35 -11.66 -0.62 11.34
CA SER A 35 -12.57 -1.23 10.38
C SER A 35 -12.24 -2.71 10.22
N ALA A 36 -13.27 -3.58 10.27
CA ALA A 36 -13.11 -5.01 10.11
C ALA A 36 -12.38 -5.33 8.78
N PRO A 37 -11.46 -6.31 8.76
CA PRO A 37 -10.70 -6.65 7.57
C PRO A 37 -11.63 -7.17 6.46
N CYS A 38 -11.42 -6.70 5.23
CA CYS A 38 -12.21 -7.12 4.07
C CYS A 38 -12.14 -8.64 3.88
N ARG A 39 -13.30 -9.29 3.76
CA ARG A 39 -13.37 -10.69 3.33
C ARG A 39 -12.76 -10.84 1.93
N VAL A 40 -11.88 -11.82 1.79
CA VAL A 40 -11.20 -12.13 0.53
C VAL A 40 -10.99 -13.65 0.41
N THR A 41 -11.31 -14.18 -0.77
CA THR A 41 -10.90 -15.52 -1.21
C THR A 41 -9.49 -15.40 -1.75
N ILE A 42 -8.55 -16.13 -1.14
CA ILE A 42 -7.18 -16.25 -1.62
C ILE A 42 -7.18 -17.22 -2.81
N PRO A 43 -6.56 -16.87 -3.95
CA PRO A 43 -6.33 -17.82 -5.05
C PRO A 43 -5.62 -19.09 -4.55
N ALA A 44 -6.01 -20.26 -5.07
CA ALA A 44 -5.45 -21.54 -4.64
C ALA A 44 -3.94 -21.67 -4.90
N ASP A 45 -3.41 -20.90 -5.85
CA ASP A 45 -1.97 -20.81 -6.17
C ASP A 45 -1.15 -20.06 -5.10
N LEU A 46 -1.80 -19.34 -4.18
CA LEU A 46 -1.15 -18.52 -3.15
C LEU A 46 -1.32 -19.14 -1.75
N THR A 47 -0.21 -19.48 -1.13
CA THR A 47 -0.11 -20.34 0.07
C THR A 47 0.30 -19.60 1.34
N GLN A 48 0.97 -18.45 1.23
CA GLN A 48 1.47 -17.68 2.37
C GLN A 48 0.32 -17.07 3.20
N ARG A 49 0.63 -16.75 4.47
CA ARG A 49 -0.26 -16.06 5.41
C ARG A 49 0.54 -15.05 6.25
N PRO A 50 -0.08 -14.02 6.84
CA PRO A 50 -1.48 -13.59 6.66
C PRO A 50 -1.72 -13.00 5.27
N ALA A 51 -2.98 -12.86 4.86
CA ALA A 51 -3.35 -12.20 3.62
C ALA A 51 -4.05 -10.86 3.90
N ARG A 52 -3.71 -9.81 3.16
CA ARG A 52 -4.28 -8.47 3.30
C ARG A 52 -4.66 -7.91 1.94
N TRP A 53 -5.95 -7.62 1.75
CA TRP A 53 -6.41 -6.83 0.63
C TRP A 53 -6.04 -5.36 0.83
N LEU A 54 -5.43 -4.78 -0.20
CA LEU A 54 -5.07 -3.39 -0.34
C LEU A 54 -5.88 -2.86 -1.52
N GLY A 55 -7.05 -2.29 -1.24
CA GLY A 55 -7.99 -1.90 -2.29
C GLY A 55 -9.34 -1.47 -1.71
N PRO A 56 -10.35 -1.26 -2.56
CA PRO A 56 -11.71 -0.96 -2.12
C PRO A 56 -12.33 -2.11 -1.33
N CYS A 57 -13.15 -1.76 -0.34
CA CYS A 57 -13.98 -2.69 0.41
C CYS A 57 -15.44 -2.30 0.17
N ALA A 58 -16.26 -3.23 -0.33
CA ALA A 58 -17.69 -3.01 -0.50
C ALA A 58 -18.45 -4.10 0.25
N LYS A 59 -19.43 -3.71 1.08
CA LYS A 59 -20.26 -4.65 1.88
C LYS A 59 -19.43 -5.67 2.68
N GLY A 60 -18.27 -5.25 3.20
CA GLY A 60 -17.35 -6.10 3.96
C GLY A 60 -16.50 -7.08 3.13
N ALA A 61 -16.47 -6.97 1.80
CA ALA A 61 -15.69 -7.82 0.91
C ALA A 61 -14.75 -7.00 0.01
N ALA A 62 -13.66 -7.63 -0.44
CA ALA A 62 -12.73 -7.04 -1.40
C ALA A 62 -13.41 -6.80 -2.76
N GLU A 63 -13.26 -5.61 -3.32
CA GLU A 63 -13.98 -5.17 -4.52
C GLU A 63 -13.10 -4.28 -5.41
N GLY A 64 -13.29 -4.31 -6.73
CA GLY A 64 -12.57 -3.46 -7.67
C GLY A 64 -11.06 -3.75 -7.79
N LEU A 65 -10.30 -2.75 -8.25
CA LEU A 65 -8.86 -2.84 -8.48
C LEU A 65 -8.05 -2.70 -7.18
N GLY A 66 -7.06 -3.56 -7.00
CA GLY A 66 -6.15 -3.50 -5.86
C GLY A 66 -5.09 -4.61 -5.88
N VAL A 67 -4.52 -4.86 -4.69
CA VAL A 67 -3.49 -5.88 -4.45
C VAL A 67 -3.87 -6.71 -3.23
N LEU A 68 -3.89 -8.04 -3.37
CA LEU A 68 -3.87 -8.96 -2.24
C LEU A 68 -2.41 -9.32 -1.97
N ARG A 69 -1.86 -8.85 -0.85
CA ARG A 69 -0.51 -9.22 -0.38
C ARG A 69 -0.61 -10.34 0.63
N LEU A 70 0.27 -11.34 0.54
CA LEU A 70 0.37 -12.42 1.51
C LEU A 70 1.79 -12.48 2.08
N GLY A 71 1.90 -12.81 3.37
CA GLY A 71 3.15 -12.83 4.13
C GLY A 71 3.34 -11.64 5.08
N THR A 72 4.28 -11.78 6.01
CA THR A 72 4.66 -10.76 7.01
C THR A 72 5.86 -9.90 6.58
N GLY A 73 6.67 -10.37 5.64
CA GLY A 73 7.82 -9.69 5.07
C GLY A 73 8.16 -10.26 3.68
N GLU A 74 9.16 -9.69 3.01
CA GLU A 74 9.64 -10.22 1.73
C GLU A 74 10.31 -11.61 1.91
N PRO A 75 10.21 -12.53 0.93
CA PRO A 75 9.49 -12.40 -0.34
C PRO A 75 7.96 -12.57 -0.17
N TYR A 76 7.20 -11.55 -0.55
CA TYR A 76 5.74 -11.61 -0.54
C TYR A 76 5.18 -12.36 -1.76
N GLN A 77 4.09 -13.09 -1.53
CA GLN A 77 3.14 -13.49 -2.56
C GLN A 77 2.14 -12.37 -2.85
N PHE A 78 1.70 -12.28 -4.12
CA PHE A 78 0.73 -11.27 -4.54
C PHE A 78 -0.32 -11.83 -5.49
N PHE A 79 -1.55 -11.31 -5.39
CA PHE A 79 -2.45 -11.15 -6.52
C PHE A 79 -2.61 -9.65 -6.81
N LEU A 80 -2.35 -9.25 -8.05
CA LEU A 80 -2.47 -7.89 -8.56
C LEU A 80 -3.62 -7.87 -9.56
N GLY A 81 -4.68 -7.12 -9.33
CA GLY A 81 -5.78 -7.07 -10.30
C GLY A 81 -7.13 -6.71 -9.71
N ARG A 82 -8.18 -7.35 -10.23
CA ARG A 82 -9.58 -7.08 -9.88
C ARG A 82 -10.20 -8.15 -9.00
N MET A 83 -10.80 -7.71 -7.89
CA MET A 83 -11.73 -8.49 -7.05
C MET A 83 -13.18 -8.10 -7.37
N ALA A 84 -14.12 -9.00 -7.13
CA ALA A 84 -15.55 -8.69 -6.98
C ALA A 84 -16.20 -9.58 -5.92
N ASN A 85 -17.00 -9.00 -5.02
CA ASN A 85 -17.63 -9.69 -3.88
C ASN A 85 -16.65 -10.57 -3.05
N GLY A 86 -15.38 -10.17 -2.97
CA GLY A 86 -14.32 -10.88 -2.27
C GLY A 86 -13.61 -11.97 -3.08
N ARG A 87 -14.02 -12.26 -4.32
CA ARG A 87 -13.37 -13.27 -5.19
C ARG A 87 -12.48 -12.62 -6.25
N PRO A 88 -11.33 -13.22 -6.60
CA PRO A 88 -10.49 -12.72 -7.68
C PRO A 88 -11.18 -12.97 -9.03
N ILE A 89 -11.08 -12.00 -9.94
CA ILE A 89 -11.74 -12.05 -11.26
C ILE A 89 -10.71 -12.20 -12.37
N GLN A 90 -9.71 -11.33 -12.39
CA GLN A 90 -8.63 -11.30 -13.38
C GLN A 90 -7.44 -10.54 -12.80
N GLY A 91 -6.22 -10.97 -13.11
CA GLY A 91 -5.00 -10.31 -12.64
C GLY A 91 -3.75 -11.16 -12.78
N VAL A 92 -2.65 -10.69 -12.18
CA VAL A 92 -1.36 -11.38 -12.17
C VAL A 92 -1.10 -11.94 -10.77
N LEU A 93 -0.69 -13.20 -10.69
CA LEU A 93 -0.27 -13.87 -9.45
C LEU A 93 1.26 -13.92 -9.41
N LYS A 94 1.88 -13.41 -8.33
CA LYS A 94 3.29 -13.70 -8.00
C LYS A 94 3.30 -14.80 -6.94
N VAL A 95 3.75 -16.00 -7.31
CA VAL A 95 3.60 -17.22 -6.51
C VAL A 95 4.83 -17.48 -5.62
N ASN A 96 6.03 -17.30 -6.15
CA ASN A 96 7.31 -17.32 -5.44
C ASN A 96 8.37 -16.74 -6.40
N GLY A 97 9.53 -16.29 -5.90
CA GLY A 97 10.67 -15.90 -6.73
C GLY A 97 10.29 -15.12 -8.01
N SER A 98 10.56 -15.76 -9.15
CA SER A 98 10.18 -15.35 -10.52
C SER A 98 8.95 -16.08 -11.09
N GLN A 99 8.30 -16.98 -10.34
CA GLN A 99 7.09 -17.67 -10.78
C GLN A 99 5.89 -16.72 -10.79
N VAL A 100 5.41 -16.41 -12.00
CA VAL A 100 4.27 -15.53 -12.26
C VAL A 100 3.21 -16.27 -13.08
N ILE A 101 1.95 -16.18 -12.66
CA ILE A 101 0.81 -16.73 -13.40
C ILE A 101 -0.09 -15.56 -13.86
N PRO A 102 -0.21 -15.27 -15.17
CA PRO A 102 -1.24 -14.39 -15.69
C PRO A 102 -2.60 -15.09 -15.57
N ALA A 103 -3.44 -14.72 -14.61
CA ALA A 103 -4.79 -15.27 -14.47
C ALA A 103 -5.79 -14.44 -15.28
N TYR A 104 -6.14 -14.90 -16.49
CA TYR A 104 -7.20 -14.29 -17.31
C TYR A 104 -8.57 -14.43 -16.65
N ARG A 105 -8.77 -15.56 -15.96
CA ARG A 105 -9.91 -15.90 -15.10
C ARG A 105 -9.46 -16.85 -14.00
N PHE A 106 -10.37 -17.22 -13.11
CA PHE A 106 -10.16 -18.25 -12.09
C PHE A 106 -11.14 -19.41 -12.29
N ASP A 107 -10.70 -20.64 -12.03
CA ASP A 107 -11.53 -21.85 -12.10
C ASP A 107 -12.45 -22.00 -10.86
N ALA A 108 -13.15 -23.14 -10.74
CA ALA A 108 -14.04 -23.42 -9.62
C ALA A 108 -13.25 -23.60 -8.30
N GLU A 109 -12.05 -24.18 -8.40
CA GLU A 109 -11.12 -24.40 -7.29
C GLU A 109 -10.40 -23.11 -6.86
N GLY A 110 -10.47 -22.05 -7.68
CA GLY A 110 -9.85 -20.75 -7.43
C GLY A 110 -8.40 -20.65 -7.88
N ARG A 111 -7.94 -21.50 -8.81
CA ARG A 111 -6.64 -21.39 -9.49
C ARG A 111 -6.70 -20.41 -10.65
N GLY A 112 -5.59 -19.73 -10.91
CA GLY A 112 -5.43 -18.85 -12.07
C GLY A 112 -5.39 -19.64 -13.38
N VAL A 113 -6.29 -19.32 -14.30
CA VAL A 113 -6.30 -19.89 -15.66
C VAL A 113 -5.56 -18.94 -16.60
N ASN A 114 -4.51 -19.44 -17.23
CA ASN A 114 -3.69 -18.69 -18.19
C ASN A 114 -4.52 -18.20 -19.41
N PRO A 115 -4.11 -17.09 -20.05
CA PRO A 115 -4.51 -16.75 -21.41
C PRO A 115 -4.35 -17.92 -22.38
N ASP A 116 -5.26 -18.02 -23.36
CA ASP A 116 -5.08 -18.90 -24.51
C ASP A 116 -3.93 -18.36 -25.39
N GLY A 117 -3.02 -19.24 -25.81
CA GLY A 117 -1.87 -18.88 -26.64
C GLY A 117 -2.25 -18.35 -28.04
N ASN A 118 -3.46 -18.66 -28.51
CA ASN A 118 -4.01 -18.11 -29.76
C ASN A 118 -4.58 -16.69 -29.59
N HIS A 119 -4.62 -16.17 -28.36
CA HIS A 119 -5.28 -14.92 -27.98
C HIS A 119 -4.33 -13.98 -27.21
N PRO A 120 -3.30 -13.40 -27.87
CA PRO A 120 -2.30 -12.53 -27.23
C PRO A 120 -2.89 -11.27 -26.58
N GLU A 121 -4.09 -10.85 -26.99
CA GLU A 121 -4.86 -9.78 -26.36
C GLU A 121 -5.27 -10.11 -24.92
N GLN A 122 -5.53 -11.39 -24.59
CA GLN A 122 -5.87 -11.83 -23.24
C GLN A 122 -4.70 -11.63 -22.27
N LEU A 123 -3.47 -11.95 -22.69
CA LEU A 123 -2.26 -11.69 -21.90
C LEU A 123 -2.06 -10.19 -21.69
N THR A 124 -2.22 -9.39 -22.75
CA THR A 124 -2.15 -7.92 -22.68
C THR A 124 -3.20 -7.36 -21.71
N GLN A 125 -4.43 -7.90 -21.72
CA GLN A 125 -5.49 -7.51 -20.80
C GLN A 125 -5.13 -7.85 -19.34
N VAL A 126 -4.58 -9.04 -19.09
CA VAL A 126 -4.13 -9.45 -17.75
C VAL A 126 -3.03 -8.54 -17.21
N SER A 127 -1.99 -8.24 -18.00
CA SER A 127 -0.92 -7.30 -17.62
C SER A 127 -1.48 -5.91 -17.30
N ARG A 128 -2.39 -5.39 -18.14
CA ARG A 128 -3.08 -4.11 -17.88
C ARG A 128 -3.89 -4.14 -16.58
N THR A 129 -4.67 -5.20 -16.33
CA THR A 129 -5.47 -5.35 -15.11
C THR A 129 -4.57 -5.45 -13.86
N GLY A 130 -3.47 -6.20 -13.91
CA GLY A 130 -2.52 -6.32 -12.80
C GLY A 130 -1.79 -5.01 -12.49
N SER A 131 -1.24 -4.35 -13.52
CA SER A 131 -0.59 -3.04 -13.39
C SER A 131 -1.57 -1.96 -12.88
N ALA A 132 -2.82 -1.96 -13.35
CA ALA A 132 -3.86 -1.04 -12.84
C ALA A 132 -4.22 -1.33 -11.37
N GLY A 133 -4.26 -2.60 -10.96
CA GLY A 133 -4.44 -3.02 -9.56
C GLY A 133 -3.36 -2.46 -8.64
N ALA A 134 -2.09 -2.66 -8.98
CA ALA A 134 -0.96 -2.11 -8.24
C ALA A 134 -0.92 -0.57 -8.26
N SER A 135 -1.22 0.06 -9.41
CA SER A 135 -1.30 1.52 -9.55
C SER A 135 -2.37 2.15 -8.65
N ALA A 136 -3.54 1.50 -8.53
CA ALA A 136 -4.61 1.95 -7.65
C ALA A 136 -4.22 1.89 -6.16
N VAL A 137 -3.34 0.97 -5.78
CA VAL A 137 -2.77 0.88 -4.42
C VAL A 137 -1.70 1.95 -4.21
N ALA A 138 -0.82 2.17 -5.19
CA ALA A 138 0.17 3.24 -5.14
C ALA A 138 -0.49 4.61 -4.94
N ALA A 139 -1.52 4.92 -5.74
CA ALA A 139 -2.30 6.16 -5.63
C ALA A 139 -2.97 6.33 -4.26
N ARG A 140 -3.54 5.24 -3.69
CA ARG A 140 -4.09 5.26 -2.32
C ARG A 140 -3.05 5.57 -1.25
N PHE A 141 -1.87 4.98 -1.32
CA PHE A 141 -0.81 5.26 -0.35
C PHE A 141 -0.27 6.69 -0.50
N ALA A 142 -0.14 7.21 -1.72
CA ALA A 142 0.23 8.60 -1.96
C ALA A 142 -0.82 9.58 -1.38
N ALA A 143 -2.11 9.33 -1.62
CA ALA A 143 -3.20 10.12 -1.06
C ALA A 143 -3.27 10.07 0.49
N ALA A 144 -2.72 9.01 1.10
CA ALA A 144 -2.57 8.87 2.55
C ALA A 144 -1.20 9.37 3.08
N GLY A 145 -0.41 10.09 2.27
CA GLY A 145 0.92 10.61 2.65
C GLY A 145 2.03 9.56 2.78
N ASN A 146 1.76 8.28 2.52
CA ASN A 146 2.72 7.18 2.64
C ASN A 146 3.49 6.99 1.33
N MET A 147 4.40 7.91 1.05
CA MET A 147 5.16 7.95 -0.21
C MET A 147 6.07 6.72 -0.41
N GLY A 148 6.60 6.12 0.67
CA GLY A 148 7.41 4.90 0.58
C GLY A 148 6.60 3.70 0.07
N SER A 149 5.39 3.49 0.60
CA SER A 149 4.49 2.45 0.09
C SER A 149 3.97 2.77 -1.31
N ALA A 150 3.72 4.06 -1.60
CA ALA A 150 3.32 4.49 -2.93
C ALA A 150 4.38 4.14 -3.99
N ALA A 151 5.65 4.46 -3.73
CA ALA A 151 6.78 4.13 -4.61
C ALA A 151 6.94 2.62 -4.80
N TYR A 152 6.80 1.83 -3.73
CA TYR A 152 6.85 0.36 -3.80
C TYR A 152 5.79 -0.21 -4.75
N TYR A 153 4.51 0.15 -4.58
CA TYR A 153 3.44 -0.37 -5.44
C TYR A 153 3.45 0.25 -6.84
N HIS A 154 4.01 1.45 -7.01
CA HIS A 154 4.25 2.02 -8.34
C HIS A 154 5.30 1.21 -9.11
N LYS A 155 6.43 0.86 -8.48
CA LYS A 155 7.43 -0.04 -9.08
C LYS A 155 6.81 -1.40 -9.41
N LEU A 156 6.04 -1.97 -8.49
CA LEU A 156 5.31 -3.22 -8.73
C LEU A 156 4.37 -3.11 -9.94
N ALA A 157 3.66 -1.98 -10.11
CA ALA A 157 2.82 -1.73 -11.27
C ALA A 157 3.59 -1.62 -12.59
N GLN A 158 4.85 -1.18 -12.56
CA GLN A 158 5.72 -1.12 -13.73
C GLN A 158 6.21 -2.52 -14.14
N ASN A 159 6.71 -3.32 -13.20
CA ASN A 159 7.17 -4.71 -13.43
C ASN A 159 6.11 -5.58 -14.14
N TYR A 160 4.83 -5.39 -13.81
CA TYR A 160 3.72 -6.19 -14.39
C TYR A 160 2.96 -5.50 -15.52
N ARG A 161 3.48 -4.37 -16.07
CA ARG A 161 2.81 -3.60 -17.12
C ARG A 161 2.79 -4.29 -18.48
N PHE A 162 3.84 -5.03 -18.80
CA PHE A 162 4.01 -5.72 -20.07
C PHE A 162 4.54 -7.15 -19.83
N PRO A 163 4.20 -8.13 -20.69
CA PRO A 163 4.83 -9.45 -20.69
C PRO A 163 6.15 -9.43 -21.51
N PRO A 164 7.11 -10.35 -21.24
CA PRO A 164 7.15 -11.24 -20.08
C PRO A 164 7.37 -10.45 -18.79
N PHE A 165 6.93 -11.00 -17.67
CA PHE A 165 7.01 -10.34 -16.37
C PHE A 165 8.39 -10.54 -15.71
N GLU A 166 8.93 -9.48 -15.10
CA GLU A 166 10.21 -9.47 -14.36
C GLU A 166 10.04 -9.56 -12.83
#